data_AF-A0A383ESY8-F1
#
_entry.id   AF-A0A383ESY8-F1
#
_cell.length_a   1.000
_cell.length_b   1.000
_cell.length_c   1.000
_cell.angle_alpha   90.00
_cell.angle_beta   90.00
_cell.angle_gamma   90.00
#
_symmetry.space_group_name_H-M   'P 1'
#
loop_
_entity.id
_entity.type
_entity.pdbx_description
1 polymer ?
#
loop_
_entity_poly.entity_id
_entity_poly.type
_entity_poly.pdbx_seq_one_letter_code
_entity_poly.pdbx_strand_id
1 'polypeptide(L)'
;EIYSGTDTTSAAAKQTFSGTGHHVAVATGSLTDGSKTWVIRNDDTGKTYQFTFTADQDVANTNVDNAETAIQAHADLAAFQVYADEGTTTTLHIQGSADFGKYTIVDTSDSAIANITVSGAGSLNHYDLALAAGGASDDAATIQGTVELTSSKNFSVTQTAEESGVVTDKDVATGSVANDNYFVTQAASMSTVSNVDLRTTQGAGTAIKTLDGAIEKISSMRSDLGAIE
;
A
#
# COMPACT_ATOMS: atom_id res chain seq x y z
N GLU A 1 2.58 9.49 -24.91
CA GLU A 1 2.76 8.88 -23.58
C GLU A 1 3.30 9.94 -22.65
N ILE A 2 2.74 10.08 -21.45
CA ILE A 2 3.19 11.06 -20.44
C ILE A 2 4.58 10.68 -19.86
N TYR A 3 5.12 9.54 -20.29
CA TYR A 3 6.36 8.94 -19.82
C TYR A 3 7.46 8.86 -20.89
N SER A 4 7.30 9.53 -22.05
CA SER A 4 8.37 9.53 -23.04
C SER A 4 9.55 10.37 -22.54
N GLY A 5 10.65 9.72 -22.15
CA GLY A 5 11.89 10.37 -21.75
C GLY A 5 12.27 10.25 -20.28
N THR A 6 11.44 9.61 -19.44
CA THR A 6 11.78 9.35 -18.03
C THR A 6 12.34 7.94 -17.92
N ASP A 7 13.63 7.82 -17.62
CA ASP A 7 14.27 6.54 -17.33
C ASP A 7 13.74 5.98 -16.00
N THR A 8 12.78 5.05 -16.09
CA THR A 8 12.14 4.36 -14.96
C THR A 8 13.09 3.43 -14.20
N THR A 9 14.35 3.31 -14.64
CA THR A 9 15.40 2.51 -13.98
C THR A 9 16.42 3.36 -13.21
N SER A 10 16.32 4.69 -13.28
CA SER A 10 17.24 5.60 -12.61
C SER A 10 17.06 5.60 -11.08
N ALA A 11 18.05 5.06 -10.36
CA ALA A 11 18.09 5.06 -8.89
C ALA A 11 18.04 6.47 -8.27
N ALA A 12 18.51 7.50 -9.01
CA ALA A 12 18.50 8.89 -8.55
C ALA A 12 17.12 9.57 -8.65
N ALA A 13 16.15 8.95 -9.34
CA ALA A 13 14.77 9.44 -9.45
C ALA A 13 13.79 8.68 -8.54
N LYS A 14 14.29 7.71 -7.74
CA LYS A 14 13.48 6.98 -6.77
C LYS A 14 13.18 7.89 -5.57
N GLN A 15 11.90 8.12 -5.31
CA GLN A 15 11.45 8.83 -4.10
C GLN A 15 11.82 8.02 -2.86
N THR A 16 12.48 8.65 -1.89
CA THR A 16 12.75 8.06 -0.58
C THR A 16 11.58 8.32 0.35
N PHE A 17 11.02 7.28 0.95
CA PHE A 17 10.03 7.39 2.02
C PHE A 17 10.70 7.71 3.37
N SER A 18 10.08 8.58 4.17
CA SER A 18 10.38 8.70 5.60
C SER A 18 9.36 7.89 6.41
N GLY A 19 9.72 6.64 6.69
CA GLY A 19 9.06 5.77 7.68
C GLY A 19 9.66 4.37 7.63
N THR A 20 9.28 3.51 8.58
CA THR A 20 9.81 2.14 8.65
C THR A 20 9.26 1.33 7.50
N GLY A 21 10.13 0.87 6.61
CA GLY A 21 9.81 -0.17 5.62
C GLY A 21 9.41 -1.49 6.30
N HIS A 22 9.46 -2.58 5.54
CA HIS A 22 9.33 -3.91 6.14
C HIS A 22 10.47 -4.11 7.15
N HIS A 23 10.12 -4.29 8.43
CA HIS A 23 11.09 -4.58 9.48
C HIS A 23 10.65 -5.78 10.32
N VAL A 24 11.66 -6.43 10.86
CA VAL A 24 11.52 -7.64 11.65
C VAL A 24 12.07 -7.36 13.03
N ALA A 25 11.21 -7.43 14.03
CA ALA A 25 11.57 -7.33 15.44
C ALA A 25 11.87 -8.73 15.98
N VAL A 26 13.05 -8.89 16.56
CA VAL A 26 13.56 -10.14 17.13
C VAL A 26 13.76 -9.92 18.62
N ALA A 27 12.98 -10.62 19.44
CA ALA A 27 13.19 -10.61 20.88
C ALA A 27 14.50 -11.32 21.23
N THR A 28 15.25 -10.84 22.24
CA THR A 28 16.52 -11.45 22.62
C THR A 28 16.41 -12.90 23.10
N GLY A 29 15.21 -13.35 23.51
CA GLY A 29 14.93 -14.76 23.78
C GLY A 29 15.19 -15.69 22.57
N SER A 30 15.19 -15.15 21.35
CA SER A 30 15.53 -15.87 20.11
C SER A 30 17.02 -15.80 19.76
N LEU A 31 17.75 -14.90 20.42
CA LEU A 31 19.17 -14.65 20.30
C LEU A 31 19.95 -15.41 21.39
N THR A 32 19.67 -16.71 21.59
CA THR A 32 20.43 -17.49 22.60
C THR A 32 21.92 -17.45 22.31
N ASP A 33 22.74 -17.32 23.34
CA ASP A 33 24.19 -17.13 23.21
C ASP A 33 24.86 -18.10 22.24
N GLY A 34 25.78 -17.57 21.44
CA GLY A 34 26.60 -18.32 20.50
C GLY A 34 26.24 -18.09 19.04
N SER A 35 26.77 -18.93 18.16
CA SER A 35 26.62 -18.75 16.71
C SER A 35 25.18 -19.02 16.25
N LYS A 36 24.62 -18.10 15.48
CA LYS A 36 23.32 -18.21 14.79
C LYS A 36 23.53 -18.18 13.29
N THR A 37 22.88 -19.09 12.59
CA THR A 37 22.80 -19.07 11.12
C THR A 37 21.35 -18.98 10.71
N TRP A 38 20.98 -17.87 10.10
CA TRP A 38 19.63 -17.57 9.64
C TRP A 38 19.62 -17.29 8.14
N VAL A 39 18.43 -17.30 7.56
CA VAL A 39 18.19 -17.06 6.14
C VAL A 39 17.17 -15.95 6.00
N ILE A 40 17.54 -14.88 5.28
CA ILE A 40 16.58 -13.91 4.75
C ILE A 40 16.07 -14.45 3.42
N ARG A 41 14.75 -14.66 3.31
CA ARG A 41 14.07 -14.95 2.05
C ARG A 41 13.34 -13.70 1.59
N ASN A 42 13.67 -13.24 0.40
CA ASN A 42 12.91 -12.19 -0.27
C ASN A 42 11.62 -12.81 -0.83
N ASP A 43 10.47 -12.44 -0.29
CA ASP A 43 9.20 -13.08 -0.62
C ASP A 43 8.67 -12.65 -2.00
N ASP A 44 9.17 -11.52 -2.53
CA ASP A 44 8.79 -10.99 -3.84
C ASP A 44 9.61 -11.63 -4.99
N THR A 45 10.89 -11.96 -4.75
CA THR A 45 11.81 -12.52 -5.77
C THR A 45 12.13 -14.00 -5.58
N GLY A 46 11.86 -14.57 -4.40
CA GLY A 46 12.23 -15.93 -4.02
C GLY A 46 13.73 -16.15 -3.74
N LYS A 47 14.56 -15.10 -3.83
CA LYS A 47 15.98 -15.20 -3.49
C LYS A 47 16.17 -15.41 -1.99
N THR A 48 17.22 -16.16 -1.63
CA THR A 48 17.58 -16.44 -0.24
C THR A 48 19.02 -16.05 0.07
N TYR A 49 19.25 -15.58 1.29
CA TYR A 49 20.55 -15.11 1.75
C TYR A 49 20.81 -15.64 3.15
N GLN A 50 21.77 -16.56 3.26
CA GLN A 50 22.18 -17.12 4.54
C GLN A 50 23.26 -16.26 5.17
N PHE A 51 23.10 -15.89 6.44
CA PHE A 51 24.09 -15.13 7.19
C PHE A 51 24.32 -15.78 8.56
N THR A 52 25.53 -15.61 9.08
CA THR A 52 25.94 -16.16 10.36
C THR A 52 26.53 -15.06 11.24
N PHE A 53 26.06 -14.96 12.47
CA PHE A 53 26.54 -13.99 13.45
C PHE A 53 26.59 -14.62 14.84
N THR A 54 27.36 -14.02 15.75
CA THR A 54 27.37 -14.45 17.16
C THR A 54 26.35 -13.63 17.94
N ALA A 55 25.40 -14.33 18.57
CA ALA A 55 24.33 -13.76 19.36
C ALA A 55 24.66 -13.74 20.86
N ASP A 56 24.04 -12.79 21.55
CA ASP A 56 24.05 -12.55 23.00
C ASP A 56 22.60 -12.31 23.45
N GLN A 57 22.10 -13.14 24.37
CA GLN A 57 20.70 -13.16 24.80
C GLN A 57 20.34 -12.00 25.74
N ASP A 58 21.30 -11.39 26.41
CA ASP A 58 21.00 -10.49 27.53
C ASP A 58 20.57 -9.10 27.06
N VAL A 59 21.14 -8.60 25.96
CA VAL A 59 20.91 -7.22 25.48
C VAL A 59 20.88 -7.15 23.95
N ALA A 60 19.83 -6.57 23.36
CA ALA A 60 19.73 -6.43 21.91
C ALA A 60 20.88 -5.63 21.30
N ASN A 61 21.32 -4.56 21.98
CA ASN A 61 22.37 -3.67 21.49
C ASN A 61 23.72 -4.36 21.25
N THR A 62 24.05 -5.42 21.99
CA THR A 62 25.33 -6.16 21.79
C THR A 62 25.33 -7.00 20.51
N ASN A 63 24.15 -7.20 19.91
CA ASN A 63 23.97 -7.98 18.68
C ASN A 63 23.99 -7.14 17.40
N VAL A 64 23.81 -5.81 17.51
CA VAL A 64 23.58 -4.90 16.36
C VAL A 64 24.71 -5.00 15.34
N ASP A 65 25.95 -4.68 15.75
CA ASP A 65 27.10 -4.65 14.85
C ASP A 65 27.38 -6.03 14.20
N ASN A 66 27.23 -7.10 14.99
CA ASN A 66 27.49 -8.47 14.52
C ASN A 66 26.45 -8.92 13.49
N ALA A 67 25.17 -8.67 13.75
CA ALA A 67 24.09 -9.04 12.84
C ALA A 67 24.11 -8.17 11.58
N GLU A 68 24.32 -6.86 11.72
CA GLU A 68 24.38 -5.93 10.58
C GLU A 68 25.53 -6.28 9.64
N THR A 69 26.74 -6.47 10.18
CA THR A 69 27.92 -6.84 9.39
C THR A 69 27.70 -8.17 8.66
N ALA A 70 27.09 -9.16 9.31
CA ALA A 70 26.82 -10.46 8.69
C ALA A 70 25.79 -10.38 7.56
N ILE A 71 24.76 -9.54 7.71
CA ILE A 71 23.73 -9.32 6.70
C ILE A 71 24.32 -8.55 5.51
N GLN A 72 24.98 -7.41 5.76
CA GLN A 72 25.53 -6.54 4.72
C GLN A 72 26.74 -7.14 3.99
N ALA A 73 27.30 -8.25 4.46
CA ALA A 73 28.29 -9.03 3.70
C ALA A 73 27.72 -9.57 2.36
N HIS A 74 26.39 -9.67 2.24
CA HIS A 74 25.73 -9.92 0.96
C HIS A 74 25.53 -8.60 0.22
N ALA A 75 26.05 -8.51 -1.02
CA ALA A 75 25.94 -7.30 -1.83
C ALA A 75 24.49 -6.84 -2.05
N ASP A 76 23.56 -7.79 -2.25
CA ASP A 76 22.13 -7.52 -2.43
C ASP A 76 21.46 -6.99 -1.13
N LEU A 77 22.12 -7.13 0.03
CA LEU A 77 21.62 -6.70 1.35
C LEU A 77 22.45 -5.56 1.95
N ALA A 78 23.38 -4.95 1.20
CA ALA A 78 24.33 -3.96 1.73
C ALA A 78 23.68 -2.71 2.35
N ALA A 79 22.40 -2.44 2.04
CA ALA A 79 21.62 -1.33 2.58
C ALA A 79 20.63 -1.75 3.69
N PHE A 80 20.70 -2.99 4.18
CA PHE A 80 19.96 -3.40 5.38
C PHE A 80 20.52 -2.69 6.60
N GLN A 81 19.64 -2.34 7.53
CA GLN A 81 20.04 -1.75 8.81
C GLN A 81 19.61 -2.65 9.95
N VAL A 82 20.41 -2.69 11.00
CA VAL A 82 20.05 -3.35 12.26
C VAL A 82 20.18 -2.34 13.39
N TYR A 83 19.22 -2.31 14.30
CA TYR A 83 19.26 -1.41 15.46
C TYR A 83 18.55 -2.03 16.65
N ALA A 84 18.94 -1.63 17.85
CA ALA A 84 18.20 -1.98 19.06
C ALA A 84 17.03 -1.02 19.26
N ASP A 85 15.94 -1.52 19.84
CA ASP A 85 14.80 -0.69 20.20
C ASP A 85 15.17 0.36 21.26
N GLU A 86 14.78 1.62 21.06
CA GLU A 86 15.14 2.70 22.00
C GLU A 86 14.36 2.62 23.33
N GLY A 87 13.19 1.96 23.33
CA GLY A 87 12.34 1.82 24.52
C GLY A 87 12.56 0.51 25.29
N THR A 88 13.13 -0.51 24.65
CA THR A 88 13.36 -1.84 25.25
C THR A 88 14.76 -2.37 24.98
N THR A 89 15.45 -2.83 26.02
CA THR A 89 16.80 -3.41 25.87
C THR A 89 16.78 -4.81 25.25
N THR A 90 15.61 -5.38 24.98
CA THR A 90 15.39 -6.80 24.67
C THR A 90 14.88 -7.04 23.25
N THR A 91 14.84 -6.03 22.38
CA THR A 91 14.33 -6.16 21.01
C THR A 91 15.35 -5.63 20.01
N LEU A 92 15.72 -6.49 19.06
CA LEU A 92 16.56 -6.15 17.92
C LEU A 92 15.67 -5.98 16.68
N HIS A 93 15.82 -4.88 15.96
CA HIS A 93 15.12 -4.63 14.71
C HIS A 93 16.08 -4.84 13.54
N ILE A 94 15.64 -5.63 12.56
CA ILE A 94 16.30 -5.79 11.27
C ILE A 94 15.39 -5.14 10.24
N GLN A 95 15.90 -4.14 9.53
CA GLN A 95 15.16 -3.39 8.54
C GLN A 95 15.78 -3.60 7.15
N GLY A 96 14.95 -4.04 6.21
CA GLY A 96 15.34 -4.15 4.80
C GLY A 96 15.48 -2.78 4.13
N SER A 97 16.26 -2.75 3.05
CA SER A 97 16.35 -1.54 2.21
C SER A 97 14.99 -1.22 1.57
N ALA A 98 14.77 0.06 1.22
CA ALA A 98 13.50 0.52 0.63
C ALA A 98 13.09 -0.25 -0.63
N ASP A 99 14.06 -0.73 -1.43
CA ASP A 99 13.84 -1.46 -2.67
C ASP A 99 13.83 -2.99 -2.51
N PHE A 100 14.07 -3.51 -1.29
CA PHE A 100 14.18 -4.95 -1.11
C PHE A 100 12.82 -5.66 -1.14
N GLY A 101 11.73 -4.96 -0.84
CA GLY A 101 10.41 -5.56 -0.74
C GLY A 101 10.22 -6.37 0.55
N LYS A 102 9.23 -7.28 0.55
CA LYS A 102 8.93 -8.12 1.73
C LYS A 102 9.96 -9.23 1.89
N TYR A 103 10.24 -9.57 3.14
CA TYR A 103 11.11 -10.70 3.44
C TYR A 103 10.73 -11.42 4.71
N THR A 104 11.05 -12.70 4.74
CA THR A 104 10.91 -13.55 5.91
C THR A 104 12.30 -13.94 6.41
N ILE A 105 12.47 -14.02 7.74
CA ILE A 105 13.67 -14.61 8.35
C ILE A 105 13.31 -16.00 8.89
N VAL A 106 14.05 -17.02 8.44
CA VAL A 106 13.90 -18.42 8.84
C VAL A 106 15.25 -19.00 9.25
N ASP A 107 15.25 -20.16 9.89
CA ASP A 107 16.49 -20.92 10.09
C ASP A 107 16.91 -21.66 8.80
N THR A 108 18.04 -22.35 8.84
CA THR A 108 18.57 -23.10 7.68
C THR A 108 17.72 -24.30 7.26
N SER A 109 16.73 -24.70 8.06
CA SER A 109 15.76 -25.75 7.75
C SER A 109 14.45 -25.21 7.17
N ASP A 110 14.39 -23.90 6.88
CA ASP A 110 13.16 -23.17 6.49
C ASP A 110 12.08 -23.18 7.58
N SER A 111 12.49 -23.38 8.84
CA SER A 111 11.59 -23.30 9.99
C SER A 111 11.50 -21.87 10.50
N ALA A 112 10.30 -21.51 10.98
CA ALA A 112 10.09 -20.23 11.64
C ALA A 112 10.95 -20.11 12.91
N ILE A 113 11.60 -18.97 13.07
CA ILE A 113 12.34 -18.65 14.29
C ILE A 113 11.34 -18.12 15.33
N ALA A 114 11.43 -18.62 16.56
CA ALA A 114 10.56 -18.18 17.66
C ALA A 114 10.71 -16.67 17.93
N ASN A 115 9.70 -16.05 18.57
CA ASN A 115 9.69 -14.65 19.02
C ASN A 115 10.16 -13.61 18.00
N ILE A 116 9.92 -13.87 16.72
CA ILE A 116 10.05 -12.88 15.65
C ILE A 116 8.66 -12.27 15.39
N THR A 117 8.59 -10.95 15.39
CA THR A 117 7.41 -10.19 14.97
C THR A 117 7.75 -9.41 13.71
N VAL A 118 6.87 -9.49 12.72
CA VAL A 118 7.03 -8.75 11.46
C VAL A 118 6.10 -7.55 11.48
N SER A 119 6.63 -6.36 11.17
CA SER A 119 5.86 -5.12 11.09
C SER A 119 6.18 -4.40 9.79
N GLY A 120 5.14 -4.03 9.04
CA GLY A 120 5.30 -3.30 7.79
C GLY A 120 4.00 -3.17 7.01
N ALA A 121 3.82 -2.04 6.32
CA ALA A 121 2.69 -1.79 5.44
C ALA A 121 3.03 -2.27 4.01
N GLY A 122 2.72 -3.54 3.69
CA GLY A 122 2.76 -4.04 2.30
C GLY A 122 4.15 -4.11 1.65
N SER A 123 4.18 -4.51 0.36
CA SER A 123 5.38 -4.49 -0.47
C SER A 123 5.35 -3.14 -1.18
N LEU A 124 5.95 -2.12 -0.56
CA LEU A 124 6.08 -0.81 -1.20
C LEU A 124 6.94 -0.98 -2.45
N ASN A 125 6.40 -0.63 -3.60
CA ASN A 125 7.09 -0.67 -4.88
C ASN A 125 7.05 0.71 -5.54
N HIS A 126 7.69 0.85 -6.70
CA HIS A 126 7.79 2.11 -7.42
C HIS A 126 6.43 2.74 -7.80
N TYR A 127 5.35 1.96 -7.78
CA TYR A 127 3.99 2.41 -8.09
C TYR A 127 3.18 2.80 -6.85
N ASP A 128 3.73 2.64 -5.64
CA ASP A 128 3.04 2.99 -4.41
C ASP A 128 3.31 4.45 -4.03
N LEU A 129 2.25 5.21 -3.80
CA LEU A 129 2.31 6.58 -3.32
C LEU A 129 1.93 6.62 -1.84
N ALA A 130 2.90 6.93 -0.98
CA ALA A 130 2.65 7.14 0.44
C ALA A 130 2.08 8.55 0.67
N LEU A 131 0.87 8.61 1.23
CA LEU A 131 0.25 9.86 1.69
C LEU A 131 0.48 10.00 3.20
N ALA A 132 1.06 11.11 3.63
CA ALA A 132 1.36 11.44 5.01
C ALA A 132 0.09 11.50 5.85
N ALA A 133 0.15 10.91 7.04
CA ALA A 133 -0.93 11.01 8.00
C ALA A 133 -1.08 12.45 8.47
N GLY A 134 -2.26 13.03 8.26
CA GLY A 134 -2.65 14.29 8.91
C GLY A 134 -2.32 15.58 8.18
N GLY A 135 -2.09 15.56 6.86
CA GLY A 135 -1.98 16.79 6.04
C GLY A 135 -0.82 17.70 6.44
N ALA A 136 0.25 17.14 7.00
CA ALA A 136 1.45 17.89 7.41
C ALA A 136 2.27 18.39 6.20
N SER A 137 2.04 17.79 5.04
CA SER A 137 2.38 18.26 3.70
C SER A 137 1.12 18.09 2.86
N ASP A 138 0.90 18.96 1.87
CA ASP A 138 -0.22 18.87 0.93
C ASP A 138 -0.10 17.60 0.06
N ASP A 139 -0.32 16.44 0.67
CA ASP A 139 -0.19 15.14 0.04
C ASP A 139 -1.42 14.88 -0.81
N ALA A 140 -1.42 15.50 -1.99
CA ALA A 140 -2.40 15.30 -3.03
C ALA A 140 -1.94 14.19 -3.97
N ALA A 141 -2.81 13.19 -4.18
CA ALA A 141 -2.65 12.22 -5.26
C ALA A 141 -3.58 12.62 -6.42
N THR A 142 -3.02 12.93 -7.59
CA THR A 142 -3.83 13.13 -8.79
C THR A 142 -4.18 11.77 -9.42
N ILE A 143 -5.44 11.39 -9.36
CA ILE A 143 -5.95 10.23 -10.11
C ILE A 143 -6.29 10.70 -11.53
N GLN A 144 -5.51 10.26 -12.51
CA GLN A 144 -5.80 10.52 -13.93
C GLN A 144 -6.46 9.29 -14.55
N GLY A 145 -7.77 9.35 -14.81
CA GLY A 145 -8.54 8.24 -15.37
C GLY A 145 -10.02 8.34 -15.01
N THR A 146 -10.78 7.30 -15.32
CA THR A 146 -12.21 7.20 -14.93
C THR A 146 -12.32 6.59 -13.54
N VAL A 147 -12.85 7.33 -12.58
CA VAL A 147 -13.29 6.80 -11.28
C VAL A 147 -14.77 6.44 -11.40
N GLU A 148 -15.09 5.14 -11.34
CA GLU A 148 -16.48 4.65 -11.31
C GLU A 148 -16.85 4.23 -9.89
N LEU A 149 -17.91 4.83 -9.35
CA LEU A 149 -18.45 4.55 -8.02
C LEU A 149 -19.91 4.08 -8.17
N THR A 150 -20.22 2.90 -7.63
CA THR A 150 -21.56 2.32 -7.65
C THR A 150 -22.07 2.14 -6.23
N SER A 151 -23.31 2.55 -5.95
CA SER A 151 -23.95 2.34 -4.66
C SER A 151 -25.43 2.03 -4.83
N SER A 152 -25.94 1.12 -3.99
CA SER A 152 -27.37 0.83 -3.88
C SER A 152 -28.14 1.88 -3.07
N LYS A 153 -27.42 2.88 -2.54
CA LYS A 153 -27.94 4.01 -1.74
C LYS A 153 -27.42 5.33 -2.30
N ASN A 154 -28.08 6.43 -1.97
CA ASN A 154 -27.59 7.77 -2.30
C ASN A 154 -26.21 7.96 -1.67
N PHE A 155 -25.23 8.34 -2.49
CA PHE A 155 -23.92 8.79 -2.05
C PHE A 155 -23.61 10.12 -2.74
N SER A 156 -22.82 10.96 -2.08
CA SER A 156 -22.29 12.20 -2.65
C SER A 156 -20.78 12.18 -2.53
N VAL A 157 -20.10 12.63 -3.57
CA VAL A 157 -18.68 12.99 -3.51
C VAL A 157 -18.65 14.50 -3.30
N THR A 158 -18.03 14.96 -2.23
CA THR A 158 -17.89 16.39 -1.92
C THR A 158 -16.42 16.76 -2.06
N GLN A 159 -16.11 17.73 -2.93
CA GLN A 159 -14.81 18.38 -2.95
C GLN A 159 -14.84 19.57 -1.99
N THR A 160 -13.75 19.78 -1.25
CA THR A 160 -13.54 21.00 -0.46
C THR A 160 -12.50 21.87 -1.17
N ALA A 161 -12.69 23.20 -1.11
CA ALA A 161 -11.91 24.23 -1.83
C ALA A 161 -12.18 24.33 -3.35
N GLU A 162 -13.44 24.51 -3.77
CA GLU A 162 -13.74 24.89 -5.15
C GLU A 162 -13.26 26.33 -5.44
N GLU A 163 -12.34 26.48 -6.39
CA GLU A 163 -11.81 27.78 -6.82
C GLU A 163 -12.84 28.56 -7.67
N SER A 164 -12.79 29.89 -7.62
CA SER A 164 -13.75 30.75 -8.34
C SER A 164 -13.47 30.78 -9.86
N GLY A 165 -14.42 30.32 -10.68
CA GLY A 165 -14.25 30.20 -12.15
C GLY A 165 -14.68 28.85 -12.75
N VAL A 166 -15.59 28.16 -12.04
CA VAL A 166 -15.98 26.75 -12.16
C VAL A 166 -16.27 26.27 -13.59
N VAL A 167 -15.78 25.06 -13.91
CA VAL A 167 -16.19 24.28 -15.08
C VAL A 167 -17.71 24.03 -15.00
N THR A 168 -18.48 24.66 -15.88
CA THR A 168 -19.94 24.46 -15.97
C THR A 168 -20.34 23.30 -16.88
N ASP A 169 -19.40 22.73 -17.63
CA ASP A 169 -19.66 21.62 -18.54
C ASP A 169 -19.41 20.26 -17.87
N LYS A 170 -20.51 19.51 -17.67
CA LYS A 170 -20.54 18.18 -17.03
C LYS A 170 -19.76 17.11 -17.80
N ASP A 171 -19.50 17.31 -19.09
CA ASP A 171 -18.86 16.33 -19.97
C ASP A 171 -17.38 16.65 -20.22
N VAL A 172 -16.88 17.80 -19.74
CA VAL A 172 -15.51 18.25 -19.97
C VAL A 172 -14.90 18.77 -18.67
N ALA A 173 -14.30 17.87 -17.89
CA ALA A 173 -13.42 18.26 -16.79
C ALA A 173 -12.12 18.87 -17.35
N THR A 174 -12.13 20.16 -17.66
CA THR A 174 -10.91 20.88 -18.03
C THR A 174 -10.15 21.26 -16.76
N GLY A 175 -9.43 20.31 -16.17
CA GLY A 175 -8.42 20.65 -15.17
C GLY A 175 -7.45 21.68 -15.78
N SER A 176 -7.27 22.81 -15.11
CA SER A 176 -6.29 23.82 -15.50
C SER A 176 -5.39 24.11 -14.30
N VAL A 177 -4.17 24.59 -14.52
CA VAL A 177 -3.26 25.00 -13.43
C VAL A 177 -3.81 26.15 -12.56
N ALA A 178 -4.94 26.74 -12.94
CA ALA A 178 -5.66 27.77 -12.18
C ALA A 178 -7.01 27.29 -11.62
N ASN A 179 -7.41 26.02 -11.84
CA ASN A 179 -8.67 25.46 -11.40
C ASN A 179 -8.45 24.02 -10.91
N ASP A 180 -8.52 23.85 -9.59
CA ASP A 180 -8.29 22.58 -8.90
C ASP A 180 -9.56 21.70 -8.79
N ASN A 181 -10.66 22.08 -9.46
CA ASN A 181 -11.86 21.25 -9.52
C ASN A 181 -11.62 20.05 -10.45
N TYR A 182 -10.98 19.00 -9.92
CA TYR A 182 -10.73 17.74 -10.63
C TYR A 182 -11.98 16.88 -10.82
N PHE A 183 -13.06 17.19 -10.10
CA PHE A 183 -14.35 16.54 -10.26
C PHE A 183 -15.46 17.58 -10.49
N VAL A 184 -16.31 17.36 -11.49
CA VAL A 184 -17.63 18.00 -11.49
C VAL A 184 -18.46 17.25 -10.44
N THR A 185 -18.66 17.86 -9.28
CA THR A 185 -19.49 17.30 -8.21
C THR A 185 -20.94 17.19 -8.71
N GLN A 186 -21.34 15.97 -9.05
CA GLN A 186 -22.72 15.65 -9.38
C GLN A 186 -23.36 14.97 -8.18
N ALA A 187 -24.54 15.42 -7.79
CA ALA A 187 -25.42 14.55 -7.01
C ALA A 187 -25.66 13.30 -7.85
N ALA A 188 -25.50 12.11 -7.27
CA ALA A 188 -25.82 10.87 -7.95
C ALA A 188 -27.29 10.94 -8.43
N SER A 189 -27.48 11.08 -9.75
CA SER A 189 -28.81 10.96 -10.33
C SER A 189 -29.12 9.47 -10.34
N MET A 190 -30.20 9.07 -9.64
CA MET A 190 -30.68 7.70 -9.76
C MET A 190 -31.00 7.47 -11.24
N SER A 191 -30.18 6.69 -11.93
CA SER A 191 -30.54 6.18 -13.25
C SER A 191 -31.77 5.32 -13.02
N THR A 192 -32.94 5.86 -13.33
CA THR A 192 -34.18 5.13 -13.22
C THR A 192 -34.27 4.17 -14.40
N VAL A 193 -34.90 3.02 -14.18
CA VAL A 193 -35.21 2.08 -15.28
C VAL A 193 -36.00 2.75 -16.41
N SER A 194 -36.70 3.85 -16.14
CA SER A 194 -37.42 4.65 -17.14
C SER A 194 -36.52 5.35 -18.17
N ASN A 195 -35.23 5.54 -17.86
CA ASN A 195 -34.28 6.29 -18.69
C ASN A 195 -33.26 5.38 -19.40
N VAL A 196 -33.53 4.06 -19.46
CA VAL A 196 -32.71 3.10 -20.18
C VAL A 196 -32.77 3.37 -21.69
N ASP A 197 -31.62 3.61 -22.32
CA ASP A 197 -31.48 3.74 -23.76
C ASP A 197 -30.51 2.68 -24.30
N LEU A 198 -31.01 1.78 -25.16
CA LEU A 198 -30.24 0.67 -25.73
C LEU A 198 -29.75 0.96 -27.15
N ARG A 199 -29.96 2.18 -27.67
CA ARG A 199 -29.69 2.50 -29.09
C ARG A 199 -28.21 2.69 -29.40
N THR A 200 -27.35 2.81 -28.39
CA THR A 200 -25.90 2.92 -28.54
C THR A 200 -25.20 1.87 -27.68
N THR A 201 -23.97 1.46 -28.04
CA THR A 201 -23.17 0.52 -27.24
C THR A 201 -22.90 1.06 -25.84
N GLN A 202 -22.65 2.36 -25.71
CA GLN A 202 -22.51 3.04 -24.42
C GLN A 202 -23.83 2.99 -23.62
N GLY A 203 -24.95 3.29 -24.26
CA GLY A 203 -26.28 3.22 -23.64
C GLY A 203 -26.63 1.81 -23.16
N ALA A 204 -26.30 0.78 -23.94
CA ALA A 204 -26.47 -0.61 -23.54
C ALA A 204 -25.59 -0.98 -22.32
N GLY A 205 -24.34 -0.50 -22.27
CA GLY A 205 -23.46 -0.68 -21.11
C GLY A 205 -23.99 -0.01 -19.84
N THR A 206 -24.48 1.23 -19.95
CA THR A 206 -25.12 1.95 -18.84
C THR A 206 -26.45 1.31 -18.41
N ALA A 207 -27.21 0.75 -19.36
CA ALA A 207 -28.47 0.07 -19.09
C ALA A 207 -28.28 -1.20 -18.25
N ILE A 208 -27.26 -2.01 -18.55
CA ILE A 208 -26.93 -3.22 -17.78
C ILE A 208 -26.67 -2.84 -16.32
N LYS A 209 -25.80 -1.85 -16.08
CA LYS A 209 -25.49 -1.37 -14.72
C LYS A 209 -26.73 -0.87 -13.98
N THR A 210 -27.59 -0.14 -14.68
CA THR A 210 -28.84 0.39 -14.11
C THR A 210 -29.81 -0.73 -13.71
N LEU A 211 -29.93 -1.77 -14.55
CA LEU A 211 -30.79 -2.92 -14.30
C LEU A 211 -30.23 -3.80 -13.18
N ASP A 212 -28.92 -4.04 -13.14
CA ASP A 212 -28.28 -4.83 -12.09
C ASP A 212 -28.46 -4.20 -10.71
N GLY A 213 -28.27 -2.88 -10.58
CA GLY A 213 -28.53 -2.16 -9.33
C GLY A 213 -30.01 -2.19 -8.91
N ALA A 214 -30.94 -2.14 -9.87
CA ALA A 214 -32.37 -2.26 -9.58
C ALA A 214 -32.74 -3.69 -9.10
N ILE A 215 -32.15 -4.72 -9.71
CA ILE A 215 -32.33 -6.13 -9.32
C ILE A 215 -31.77 -6.39 -7.93
N GLU A 216 -30.59 -5.85 -7.61
CA GLU A 216 -29.99 -5.95 -6.27
C GLU A 216 -30.92 -5.35 -5.21
N LYS A 217 -31.50 -4.17 -5.48
CA LYS A 217 -32.44 -3.51 -4.57
C LYS A 217 -33.72 -4.32 -4.36
N ILE A 218 -34.28 -4.89 -5.43
CA ILE A 218 -35.45 -5.79 -5.33
C ILE A 218 -35.09 -7.04 -4.50
N SER A 219 -33.89 -7.60 -4.72
CA SER A 219 -33.42 -8.78 -3.98
C SER A 219 -33.25 -8.48 -2.49
N SER A 220 -32.72 -7.30 -2.14
CA SER A 220 -32.65 -6.81 -0.76
C SER A 220 -34.05 -6.68 -0.15
N MET A 221 -35.00 -6.02 -0.84
CA MET A 221 -36.37 -5.85 -0.33
C MET A 221 -37.08 -7.20 -0.12
N ARG A 222 -36.86 -8.17 -1.01
CA ARG A 222 -37.39 -9.54 -0.86
C ARG A 222 -36.73 -10.28 0.30
N SER A 223 -35.43 -10.08 0.52
CA SER A 223 -34.72 -10.63 1.67
C SER A 223 -35.26 -10.07 2.98
N ASP A 224 -35.50 -8.75 3.05
CA ASP A 224 -36.05 -8.10 4.25
C ASP A 224 -37.49 -8.55 4.53
N LEU A 225 -38.32 -8.69 3.50
CA LEU A 225 -39.67 -9.25 3.64
C LEU A 225 -39.65 -10.71 4.10
N GLY A 226 -38.78 -11.54 3.51
CA GLY A 226 -38.62 -12.93 3.93
C GLY A 226 -38.02 -13.11 5.33
N ALA A 227 -37.33 -12.10 5.86
CA ALA A 227 -36.83 -12.10 7.24
C ALA A 227 -37.91 -11.71 8.26
N ILE A 228 -39.05 -11.17 7.82
CA ILE A 228 -40.20 -10.78 8.66
C ILE A 228 -41.28 -11.88 8.69
N GLU A 229 -41.31 -12.79 7.71
CA GLU A 229 -42.15 -14.00 7.68
C GLU A 229 -41.64 -15.12 8.61
#